data_AF-A0A961H8Y0-F1
#
_entry.id   AF-A0A961H8Y0-F1
#
_cell.length_a   1.000
_cell.length_b   1.000
_cell.length_c   1.000
_cell.angle_alpha   90.00
_cell.angle_beta   90.00
_cell.angle_gamma   90.00
#
_symmetry.space_group_name_H-M   'P 1'
#
loop_
_entity.id
_entity.type
_entity.pdbx_description
1 polymer ?
#
loop_
_entity_poly.entity_id
_entity_poly.type
_entity_poly.pdbx_seq_one_letter_code
_entity_poly.pdbx_strand_id
1 'polypeptide(L)'
;MKPRPLFATRTIAAAASFLLVGLTASACTSDTDRFCNDLRHIESLSSLITAIERRDERSITNGLDQLRKLQDIAPSEIFDDFRALVDALSATVQITLNTPDEMGTTGQVDATELTAQLEKIDAPAHNVAEFAEENCGISLNP
;
A
#
# COMPACT_ATOMS: atom_id res chain seq x y z
N MET A 1 39.60 38.73 -64.88
CA MET A 1 39.85 37.27 -65.00
C MET A 1 40.08 36.69 -63.60
N LYS A 2 39.13 35.84 -63.16
CA LYS A 2 39.17 34.54 -62.40
C LYS A 2 40.53 34.07 -61.77
N PRO A 3 40.53 33.16 -60.75
CA PRO A 3 39.88 33.18 -59.41
C PRO A 3 40.83 32.67 -58.26
N ARG A 4 40.24 32.50 -57.05
CA ARG A 4 40.75 31.97 -55.75
C ARG A 4 41.28 30.51 -55.75
N PRO A 5 41.94 30.07 -54.66
CA PRO A 5 41.32 29.05 -53.79
C PRO A 5 41.46 29.31 -52.27
N LEU A 6 40.38 29.06 -51.51
CA LEU A 6 40.20 27.99 -50.48
C LEU A 6 41.02 28.29 -49.20
N PHE A 7 40.42 28.56 -48.05
CA PHE A 7 39.62 27.59 -47.29
C PHE A 7 38.31 28.15 -46.73
N ALA A 8 37.28 27.35 -46.94
CA ALA A 8 36.00 27.42 -46.28
C ALA A 8 36.08 26.71 -44.92
N THR A 9 35.43 27.28 -43.91
CA THR A 9 34.69 26.47 -42.95
C THR A 9 33.46 27.26 -42.50
N ARG A 10 32.37 27.00 -43.21
CA ARG A 10 31.02 26.99 -42.61
C ARG A 10 31.10 26.14 -41.35
N THR A 11 30.50 26.59 -40.26
CA THR A 11 29.44 25.85 -39.57
C THR A 11 28.80 26.72 -38.49
N ILE A 12 27.53 27.05 -38.73
CA ILE A 12 26.56 27.40 -37.70
C ILE A 12 26.45 26.16 -36.80
N ALA A 13 26.75 26.29 -35.51
CA ALA A 13 26.45 25.27 -34.52
C ALA A 13 25.51 25.88 -33.48
N ALA A 14 24.25 26.07 -33.89
CA ALA A 14 23.14 26.02 -32.96
C ALA A 14 23.05 24.57 -32.47
N ALA A 15 23.56 24.30 -31.27
CA ALA A 15 23.33 23.05 -30.56
C ALA A 15 22.50 23.36 -29.31
N ALA A 16 21.24 23.74 -29.55
CA ALA A 16 20.18 23.57 -28.58
C ALA A 16 19.87 22.06 -28.50
N SER A 17 20.65 21.35 -27.71
CA SER A 17 20.37 19.96 -27.36
C SER A 17 19.79 19.93 -25.95
N PHE A 18 18.57 20.46 -25.82
CA PHE A 18 17.65 19.99 -24.78
C PHE A 18 17.36 18.52 -25.10
N LEU A 19 18.08 17.62 -24.43
CA LEU A 19 17.70 16.21 -24.32
C LEU A 19 16.39 16.16 -23.51
N LEU A 20 15.30 16.43 -24.22
CA LEU A 20 13.95 16.15 -23.79
C LEU A 20 13.83 14.63 -23.57
N VAL A 21 13.79 14.27 -22.29
CA VAL A 21 12.86 13.31 -21.70
C VAL A 21 12.32 12.29 -22.71
N GLY A 22 13.10 11.23 -22.89
CA GLY A 22 12.70 10.01 -23.57
C GLY A 22 12.72 8.82 -22.61
N LEU A 23 12.28 9.01 -21.37
CA LEU A 23 11.82 7.89 -20.54
C LEU A 23 10.45 7.47 -21.11
N THR A 24 10.48 6.77 -22.25
CA THR A 24 9.41 5.83 -22.55
C THR A 24 9.54 4.69 -21.55
N ALA A 25 9.10 4.95 -20.31
CA ALA A 25 8.71 3.90 -19.42
C ALA A 25 7.62 3.13 -20.17
N SER A 26 7.98 1.98 -20.73
CA SER A 26 7.04 0.87 -20.82
C SER A 26 6.34 0.82 -19.47
N ALA A 27 5.06 1.17 -19.44
CA ALA A 27 4.24 1.18 -18.24
C ALA A 27 3.98 -0.26 -17.75
N CYS A 28 5.06 -1.01 -17.52
CA CYS A 28 5.07 -2.05 -16.51
C CYS A 28 5.14 -1.28 -15.20
N THR A 29 3.97 -0.87 -14.69
CA THR A 29 3.87 -0.45 -13.30
C THR A 29 4.44 -1.60 -12.47
N SER A 30 5.45 -1.31 -11.63
CA SER A 30 5.96 -2.35 -10.73
C SER A 30 4.87 -2.75 -9.76
N ASP A 31 4.95 -3.95 -9.18
CA ASP A 31 4.01 -4.37 -8.14
C ASP A 31 4.07 -3.41 -6.95
N THR A 32 5.26 -2.89 -6.63
CA THR A 32 5.47 -1.81 -5.65
C THR A 32 4.72 -0.54 -6.01
N ASP A 33 4.80 -0.04 -7.26
CA ASP A 33 4.07 1.16 -7.66
C ASP A 33 2.55 0.97 -7.57
N ARG A 34 2.06 -0.22 -7.95
CA ARG A 34 0.62 -0.55 -7.87
C ARG A 34 0.16 -0.64 -6.42
N PHE A 35 0.93 -1.33 -5.57
CA PHE A 35 0.67 -1.43 -4.14
C PHE A 35 0.67 -0.05 -3.49
N CYS A 36 1.70 0.78 -3.73
CA CYS A 36 1.79 2.12 -3.18
C CYS A 36 0.63 3.02 -3.66
N ASN A 37 0.22 2.89 -4.93
CA ASN A 37 -0.94 3.62 -5.43
C ASN A 37 -2.21 3.20 -4.70
N ASP A 38 -2.47 1.90 -4.57
CA ASP A 38 -3.69 1.41 -3.95
C ASP A 38 -3.70 1.65 -2.43
N LEU A 39 -2.53 1.59 -1.78
CA LEU A 39 -2.35 1.92 -0.36
C LEU A 39 -2.69 3.40 -0.06
N ARG A 40 -2.33 4.35 -0.93
CA ARG A 40 -2.71 5.78 -0.74
C ARG A 40 -4.21 6.03 -0.82
N HIS A 41 -4.94 5.20 -1.57
CA HIS A 41 -6.37 5.36 -1.79
C HIS A 41 -7.20 4.48 -0.84
N ILE A 42 -6.54 3.73 0.04
CA ILE A 42 -7.20 2.97 1.09
C ILE A 42 -7.68 3.93 2.18
N GLU A 43 -8.90 4.42 1.97
CA GLU A 43 -9.75 4.95 3.05
C GLU A 43 -10.25 3.82 3.98
N SER A 44 -9.83 2.57 3.71
CA SER A 44 -10.46 1.37 4.26
C SER A 44 -10.11 1.11 5.72
N LEU A 45 -8.96 1.53 6.25
CA LEU A 45 -8.58 1.26 7.64
C LEU A 45 -9.42 2.04 8.66
N SER A 46 -9.55 3.36 8.51
CA SER A 46 -10.40 4.19 9.38
C SER A 46 -11.88 3.87 9.21
N SER A 47 -12.30 3.59 7.97
CA SER A 47 -13.67 3.15 7.66
C SER A 47 -13.97 1.76 8.25
N LEU A 48 -13.00 0.85 8.24
CA LEU A 48 -13.13 -0.49 8.84
C LEU A 48 -13.25 -0.40 10.36
N ILE A 49 -12.43 0.43 11.02
CA ILE A 49 -12.56 0.68 12.47
C ILE A 49 -13.97 1.20 12.80
N THR A 50 -14.43 2.22 12.06
CA THR A 50 -15.78 2.77 12.24
C THR A 50 -16.87 1.71 12.01
N ALA A 51 -16.68 0.83 11.02
CA ALA A 51 -17.60 -0.26 10.73
C ALA A 51 -17.63 -1.32 11.85
N ILE A 52 -16.46 -1.65 12.44
CA ILE A 52 -16.33 -2.54 13.60
C ILE A 52 -17.06 -1.96 14.80
N GLU A 53 -16.82 -0.69 15.13
CA GLU A 53 -17.50 0.01 16.24
C GLU A 53 -19.02 -0.01 16.10
N ARG A 54 -19.52 0.13 14.86
CA ARG A 54 -20.95 0.11 14.54
C ARG A 54 -21.51 -1.31 14.35
N ARG A 55 -20.68 -2.35 14.43
CA ARG A 55 -21.02 -3.73 14.09
C ARG A 55 -21.70 -3.86 12.71
N ASP A 56 -21.29 -3.05 11.75
CA ASP A 56 -21.80 -3.10 10.38
C ASP A 56 -21.07 -4.20 9.59
N GLU A 57 -21.55 -5.43 9.73
CA GLU A 57 -20.97 -6.64 9.11
C GLU A 57 -20.70 -6.50 7.61
N ARG A 58 -21.57 -5.77 6.88
CA ARG A 58 -21.40 -5.56 5.45
C ARG A 58 -20.20 -4.67 5.17
N SER A 59 -20.11 -3.55 5.87
CA SER A 59 -19.00 -2.61 5.70
C SER A 59 -17.68 -3.21 6.17
N ILE A 60 -17.71 -4.02 7.23
CA ILE A 60 -16.56 -4.78 7.71
C ILE A 60 -16.07 -5.78 6.67
N THR A 61 -16.97 -6.61 6.12
CA THR A 61 -16.63 -7.60 5.10
C THR A 61 -16.03 -6.92 3.86
N ASN A 62 -16.62 -5.80 3.42
CA ASN A 62 -16.10 -5.03 2.29
C ASN A 62 -14.72 -4.43 2.57
N GLY A 63 -14.46 -3.95 3.79
CA GLY A 63 -13.16 -3.42 4.20
C GLY A 63 -12.07 -4.50 4.21
N LEU A 64 -12.39 -5.68 4.77
CA LEU A 64 -11.48 -6.83 4.76
C LEU A 64 -11.20 -7.36 3.34
N ASP A 65 -12.20 -7.38 2.46
CA ASP A 65 -12.02 -7.78 1.05
C ASP A 65 -11.09 -6.81 0.30
N GLN A 66 -11.18 -5.50 0.57
CA GLN A 66 -10.25 -4.51 0.00
C GLN A 66 -8.82 -4.71 0.50
N LEU A 67 -8.63 -5.01 1.80
CA LEU A 67 -7.31 -5.30 2.35
C LEU A 67 -6.71 -6.58 1.75
N ARG A 68 -7.51 -7.62 1.53
CA ARG A 68 -7.06 -8.85 0.84
C ARG A 68 -6.65 -8.60 -0.60
N LYS A 69 -7.38 -7.75 -1.34
CA LYS A 69 -6.97 -7.36 -2.70
C LYS A 69 -5.65 -6.60 -2.71
N LEU A 70 -5.41 -5.75 -1.70
CA LEU A 70 -4.12 -5.09 -1.53
C LEU A 70 -3.01 -6.09 -1.21
N GLN A 71 -3.30 -7.10 -0.38
CA GLN A 71 -2.37 -8.19 -0.07
C GLN A 71 -1.97 -8.96 -1.34
N ASP A 72 -2.90 -9.26 -2.24
CA ASP A 72 -2.63 -9.99 -3.48
C ASP A 72 -1.64 -9.28 -4.42
N ILE A 73 -1.47 -7.97 -4.26
CA ILE A 73 -0.53 -7.16 -5.04
C ILE A 73 0.64 -6.63 -4.19
N ALA A 74 0.74 -7.06 -2.92
CA ALA A 74 1.84 -6.64 -2.06
C ALA A 74 3.18 -7.15 -2.63
N PRO A 75 4.23 -6.30 -2.66
CA PRO A 75 5.56 -6.72 -3.05
C PRO A 75 6.04 -7.91 -2.23
N SER A 76 6.79 -8.82 -2.87
CA SER A 76 7.26 -10.06 -2.24
C SER A 76 8.02 -9.84 -0.93
N GLU A 77 8.67 -8.68 -0.80
CA GLU A 77 9.45 -8.23 0.34
C GLU A 77 8.60 -8.04 1.61
N ILE A 78 7.33 -7.64 1.45
CA ILE A 78 6.39 -7.40 2.56
C ILE A 78 5.16 -8.29 2.50
N PHE A 79 5.03 -9.17 1.50
CA PHE A 79 3.82 -9.97 1.28
C PHE A 79 3.45 -10.79 2.52
N ASP A 80 4.42 -11.47 3.14
CA ASP A 80 4.18 -12.29 4.32
C ASP A 80 3.81 -11.45 5.55
N ASP A 81 4.45 -10.31 5.74
CA ASP A 81 4.15 -9.38 6.83
C ASP A 81 2.76 -8.75 6.65
N PHE A 82 2.44 -8.29 5.44
CA PHE A 82 1.13 -7.73 5.12
C PHE A 82 0.03 -8.79 5.24
N ARG A 83 0.30 -10.04 4.84
CA ARG A 83 -0.62 -11.17 5.06
C ARG A 83 -0.87 -11.41 6.54
N ALA A 84 0.16 -11.39 7.38
CA ALA A 84 0.01 -11.54 8.82
C ALA A 84 -0.89 -10.46 9.43
N LEU A 85 -0.78 -9.21 8.97
CA LEU A 85 -1.68 -8.12 9.37
C LEU A 85 -3.14 -8.38 8.99
N VAL A 86 -3.39 -8.75 7.73
CA VAL A 86 -4.76 -8.99 7.25
C VAL A 86 -5.40 -10.21 7.94
N ASP A 87 -4.61 -11.26 8.20
CA ASP A 87 -5.05 -12.46 8.91
C ASP A 87 -5.42 -12.14 10.37
N ALA A 88 -4.58 -11.39 11.08
CA ALA A 88 -4.83 -10.98 12.46
C ALA A 88 -6.01 -10.00 12.60
N LEU A 89 -6.15 -9.05 11.67
CA LEU A 89 -7.32 -8.15 11.61
C LEU A 89 -8.60 -8.95 11.34
N SER A 90 -8.57 -9.90 10.41
CA SER A 90 -9.70 -10.78 10.12
C SER A 90 -10.10 -11.61 11.36
N ALA A 91 -9.12 -12.16 12.08
CA ALA A 91 -9.35 -12.91 13.31
C ALA A 91 -9.95 -12.01 14.42
N THR A 92 -9.40 -10.82 14.61
CA THR A 92 -9.88 -9.83 15.59
C THR A 92 -11.33 -9.41 15.32
N VAL A 93 -11.66 -9.17 14.04
CA VAL A 93 -13.02 -8.87 13.61
C VAL A 93 -13.96 -10.03 13.91
N GLN A 94 -13.57 -11.28 13.61
CA GLN A 94 -14.38 -12.44 13.91
C GLN A 94 -14.63 -12.59 15.42
N ILE A 95 -13.60 -12.41 16.25
CA ILE A 95 -13.76 -12.42 17.71
C ILE A 95 -14.75 -11.34 18.15
N THR A 96 -14.61 -10.12 17.62
CA THR A 96 -15.44 -8.97 18.00
C THR A 96 -16.90 -9.14 17.58
N LEU A 97 -17.15 -9.64 16.37
CA LEU A 97 -18.51 -9.86 15.86
C LEU A 97 -19.19 -11.06 16.50
N ASN A 98 -18.44 -12.09 16.87
CA ASN A 98 -18.98 -13.28 17.54
C ASN A 98 -19.16 -13.09 19.06
N THR A 99 -18.78 -11.94 19.62
CA THR A 99 -18.98 -11.53 21.02
C THR A 99 -20.32 -10.82 21.19
N PRO A 100 -21.14 -11.09 22.22
CA PRO A 100 -22.50 -10.62 22.25
C PRO A 100 -22.52 -9.18 22.76
N ASP A 101 -23.61 -8.49 22.53
CA ASP A 101 -23.88 -7.21 23.16
C ASP A 101 -24.48 -7.40 24.57
N GLU A 102 -24.68 -6.29 25.29
CA GLU A 102 -25.18 -6.24 26.67
C GLU A 102 -26.55 -6.93 26.89
N MET A 103 -27.22 -7.36 25.81
CA MET A 103 -28.51 -8.07 25.85
C MET A 103 -28.39 -9.60 25.91
N GLY A 104 -27.18 -10.16 25.93
CA GLY A 104 -26.92 -11.41 26.66
C GLY A 104 -27.17 -12.73 25.94
N THR A 105 -26.76 -12.90 24.69
CA THR A 105 -26.46 -14.25 24.17
C THR A 105 -25.27 -14.26 23.22
N THR A 106 -24.15 -14.86 23.68
CA THR A 106 -22.90 -15.37 23.04
C THR A 106 -21.54 -14.68 23.32
N GLY A 107 -20.87 -14.98 24.45
CA GLY A 107 -19.38 -15.12 24.55
C GLY A 107 -18.50 -13.89 24.87
N GLN A 108 -18.04 -13.75 26.12
CA GLN A 108 -17.01 -12.77 26.55
C GLN A 108 -15.79 -12.77 25.59
N VAL A 109 -15.37 -11.60 25.08
CA VAL A 109 -14.10 -11.46 24.33
C VAL A 109 -13.00 -12.07 25.18
N ASP A 110 -12.31 -13.09 24.67
CA ASP A 110 -11.09 -13.57 25.33
C ASP A 110 -10.00 -12.52 25.11
N ALA A 111 -9.83 -11.65 26.10
CA ALA A 111 -8.82 -10.60 26.09
C ALA A 111 -7.39 -11.17 25.94
N THR A 112 -7.17 -12.41 26.37
CA THR A 112 -5.90 -13.12 26.21
C THR A 112 -5.66 -13.48 24.75
N GLU A 113 -6.70 -14.00 24.08
CA GLU A 113 -6.63 -14.34 22.66
C GLU A 113 -6.46 -13.08 21.81
N LEU A 114 -7.19 -12.00 22.12
CA LEU A 114 -7.04 -10.71 21.44
C LEU A 114 -5.63 -10.14 21.61
N THR A 115 -5.10 -10.13 22.83
CA THR A 115 -3.74 -9.65 23.11
C THR A 115 -2.70 -10.48 22.35
N ALA A 116 -2.85 -11.80 22.34
CA ALA A 116 -1.95 -12.68 21.60
C ALA A 116 -2.01 -12.49 20.07
N GLN A 117 -3.13 -12.01 19.52
CA GLN A 117 -3.21 -11.63 18.10
C GLN A 117 -2.54 -10.27 17.85
N LEU A 118 -2.71 -9.31 18.77
CA LEU A 118 -2.08 -7.99 18.68
C LEU A 118 -0.55 -8.06 18.82
N GLU A 119 -0.03 -8.93 19.68
CA GLU A 119 1.42 -9.14 19.80
C GLU A 119 2.05 -9.73 18.54
N LYS A 120 1.29 -10.52 17.77
CA LYS A 120 1.77 -11.13 16.52
C LYS A 120 1.90 -10.14 15.37
N ILE A 121 1.26 -8.97 15.46
CA ILE A 121 1.26 -7.98 14.39
C ILE A 121 2.25 -6.85 14.58
N ASP A 122 2.90 -6.72 15.74
CA ASP A 122 3.80 -5.60 16.03
C ASP A 122 4.97 -5.51 15.03
N ALA A 123 5.71 -6.61 14.86
CA ALA A 123 6.81 -6.67 13.89
C ALA A 123 6.34 -6.58 12.42
N PRO A 124 5.32 -7.33 11.97
CA PRO A 124 4.76 -7.15 10.63
C PRO A 124 4.25 -5.73 10.34
N ALA A 125 3.62 -5.07 11.32
CA ALA A 125 3.14 -3.70 11.20
C ALA A 125 4.29 -2.73 11.00
N HIS A 126 5.37 -2.91 11.78
CA HIS A 126 6.57 -2.10 11.65
C HIS A 126 7.21 -2.25 10.27
N ASN A 127 7.41 -3.48 9.79
CA ASN A 127 8.02 -3.75 8.48
C ASN A 127 7.19 -3.17 7.33
N VAL A 128 5.86 -3.28 7.39
CA VAL A 128 4.96 -2.69 6.39
C VAL A 128 4.99 -1.16 6.45
N ALA A 129 5.03 -0.57 7.65
CA ALA A 129 5.12 0.87 7.82
C ALA A 129 6.45 1.43 7.31
N GLU A 130 7.58 0.78 7.62
CA GLU A 130 8.90 1.13 7.13
C GLU A 130 8.94 1.04 5.60
N PHE A 131 8.45 -0.05 5.02
CA PHE A 131 8.36 -0.19 3.57
C PHE A 131 7.50 0.91 2.93
N ALA A 132 6.34 1.22 3.52
CA ALA A 132 5.45 2.26 3.02
C ALA A 132 6.09 3.65 3.10
N GLU A 133 6.87 3.93 4.14
CA GLU A 133 7.61 5.18 4.27
C GLU A 133 8.72 5.28 3.22
N GLU A 134 9.56 4.25 3.11
CA GLU A 134 10.72 4.22 2.22
C GLU A 134 10.34 4.19 0.73
N ASN A 135 9.32 3.40 0.38
CA ASN A 135 9.00 3.10 -1.03
C ASN A 135 7.76 3.85 -1.52
N CYS A 136 6.78 4.08 -0.63
CA CYS A 136 5.55 4.79 -0.99
C CYS A 136 5.53 6.24 -0.52
N GLY A 137 6.46 6.68 0.33
CA GLY A 137 6.41 8.02 0.95
C GLY A 137 5.16 8.24 1.81
N ILE A 138 4.61 7.17 2.38
CA ILE A 138 3.42 7.19 3.24
C ILE A 138 3.87 6.86 4.66
N SER A 139 3.61 7.76 5.60
CA SER A 139 3.79 7.46 7.02
C SER A 139 2.54 6.78 7.54
N LEU A 140 2.64 5.48 7.80
CA LEU A 140 1.67 4.75 8.60
C LEU A 140 2.13 4.90 10.05
N ASN A 141 1.23 5.31 10.96
CA ASN A 141 1.50 5.22 12.39
C ASN A 141 1.01 3.83 12.84
N PRO A 142 1.89 2.82 12.94
CA PRO A 142 1.55 1.54 13.54
C PRO A 142 1.20 1.67 15.02
#